data_AF-A0A3D6EIC9-F1
#
_entry.id   AF-A0A3D6EIC9-F1
#
_cell.length_a   1.000
_cell.length_b   1.000
_cell.length_c   1.000
_cell.angle_alpha   90.00
_cell.angle_beta   90.00
_cell.angle_gamma   90.00
#
_symmetry.space_group_name_H-M   'P 1'
#
loop_
_entity.id
_entity.type
_entity.pdbx_description
1 polymer ?
#
loop_
_entity_poly.entity_id
_entity_poly.type
_entity_poly.pdbx_seq_one_letter_code
_entity_poly.pdbx_strand_id
1 'polypeptide(L)'
;MSRSMAAPSPPSRPGATSWASSPTPKSPAPRGFCCCSSPWPGWVPPRPSRRFHAIDAGGDVQLIPSMDLMRGRLVRLRHGDPKQATFYDLSPEAWLEQLAEAGARRIHLVDLDGAFGQPRQGAFTGFPARFPAIRFQLGGGLRSRAAIQEALDLGFEAVVGTLAVEQPTALRGLPGGCIVAALDLKGDRVVTHGWQSPSVCASTDVFEALLTLGFDRALVTDVSRDGTLAGPGLEAAAWVAKEGFQVQASGGLKDLADLGPLSGLPGVVGAISGKALMEGFIPLDDPRTRAALEGGA
;
A
#
# COMPACT_ATOMS: atom_id res chain seq x y z
N MET A 1 -46.46 8.25 62.45
CA MET A 1 -46.17 9.26 63.50
C MET A 1 -45.45 8.56 64.65
N SER A 2 -44.12 8.57 64.64
CA SER A 2 -43.31 8.15 65.80
C SER A 2 -42.06 9.01 65.83
N ARG A 3 -42.06 9.99 66.74
CA ARG A 3 -40.86 10.64 67.28
C ARG A 3 -40.46 9.87 68.53
N SER A 4 -39.19 9.52 68.67
CA SER A 4 -38.50 9.41 69.96
C SER A 4 -37.02 9.18 69.63
N MET A 5 -36.15 10.17 69.84
CA MET A 5 -35.51 10.59 71.09
C MET A 5 -34.02 10.29 70.96
N ALA A 6 -33.23 11.36 70.93
CA ALA A 6 -31.78 11.34 70.91
C ALA A 6 -31.22 11.19 72.33
N ALA A 7 -30.06 10.55 72.45
CA ALA A 7 -29.05 10.75 73.50
C ALA A 7 -27.77 9.96 73.09
N PRO A 8 -26.60 10.18 73.74
CA PRO A 8 -25.79 11.39 73.73
C PRO A 8 -24.32 11.08 73.31
N SER A 9 -23.57 12.11 72.87
CA SER A 9 -22.13 12.00 72.59
C SER A 9 -21.28 11.97 73.88
N PRO A 10 -20.20 11.17 73.91
CA PRO A 10 -18.87 11.71 74.25
C PRO A 10 -17.70 10.91 73.60
N PRO A 11 -16.43 11.14 73.94
CA PRO A 11 -15.65 12.38 73.97
C PRO A 11 -14.45 12.33 73.01
N SER A 12 -13.78 13.47 72.82
CA SER A 12 -12.60 13.66 71.96
C SER A 12 -11.29 13.17 72.57
N ARG A 13 -10.37 12.68 71.72
CA ARG A 13 -8.87 12.75 71.79
C ARG A 13 -8.23 11.73 70.81
N PRO A 14 -6.91 11.81 70.51
CA PRO A 14 -6.11 12.95 70.07
C PRO A 14 -5.40 12.62 68.72
N GLY A 15 -4.63 13.57 68.18
CA GLY A 15 -4.10 13.53 66.82
C GLY A 15 -3.14 12.38 66.49
N ALA A 16 -3.17 11.99 65.21
CA ALA A 16 -2.18 11.14 64.57
C ALA A 16 -1.90 11.68 63.16
N THR A 17 -0.77 12.39 63.08
CA THR A 17 0.22 12.42 62.00
C THR A 17 -0.22 12.12 60.56
N SER A 18 -0.08 13.16 59.73
CA SER A 18 -0.12 13.15 58.27
C SER A 18 0.89 12.17 57.67
N TRP A 19 0.41 11.18 56.91
CA TRP A 19 1.23 10.48 55.93
C TRP A 19 0.93 11.07 54.56
N ALA A 20 1.86 11.92 54.11
CA ALA A 20 1.89 12.41 52.74
C ALA A 20 2.33 11.25 51.83
N SER A 21 1.41 10.77 51.00
CA SER A 21 1.72 9.84 49.91
C SER A 21 2.52 10.59 48.85
N SER A 22 3.83 10.35 48.79
CA SER A 22 4.69 10.84 47.70
C SER A 22 4.26 10.19 46.37
N PRO A 23 4.06 10.95 45.29
CA PRO A 23 3.87 10.37 43.98
C PRO A 23 5.21 9.84 43.47
N THR A 24 5.33 8.52 43.34
CA THR A 24 6.39 7.90 42.54
C THR A 24 6.33 8.42 41.11
N PRO A 25 7.42 8.91 40.51
CA PRO A 25 7.42 9.29 39.11
C PRO A 25 7.18 8.04 38.27
N LYS A 26 6.11 8.05 37.47
CA LYS A 26 5.89 7.04 36.42
C LYS A 26 7.04 7.16 35.44
N SER A 27 7.89 6.13 35.38
CA SER A 27 8.85 5.97 34.30
C SER A 27 8.11 6.10 32.96
N PRO A 28 8.58 6.94 32.01
CA PRO A 28 7.97 6.99 30.70
C PRO A 28 8.11 5.61 30.04
N ALA A 29 7.02 5.12 29.47
CA ALA A 29 7.05 3.94 28.62
C ALA A 29 8.15 4.11 27.55
N PRO A 30 8.90 3.05 27.19
CA PRO A 30 9.91 3.17 26.15
C PRO A 30 9.24 3.64 24.87
N ARG A 31 9.70 4.78 24.33
CA ARG A 31 9.35 5.21 22.97
C ARG A 31 9.78 4.06 22.05
N GLY A 32 8.84 3.49 21.30
CA GLY A 32 9.15 2.45 20.34
C GLY A 32 10.30 2.91 19.45
N PHE A 33 11.38 2.13 19.40
CA PHE A 33 12.50 2.41 18.52
C PHE A 33 12.00 2.34 17.07
N CYS A 34 11.83 3.51 16.43
CA CYS A 34 11.65 3.57 14.98
C CYS A 34 12.97 3.12 14.34
N CYS A 35 12.96 2.00 13.63
CA CYS A 35 14.16 1.39 13.01
C CYS A 35 14.83 2.29 11.95
N CYS A 36 14.20 3.41 11.56
CA CYS A 36 14.68 4.33 10.53
C CYS A 36 15.76 5.32 11.02
N SER A 37 15.96 5.49 12.33
CA SER A 37 16.71 6.65 12.88
C SER A 37 18.23 6.50 13.03
N SER A 38 18.82 5.39 12.58
CA SER A 38 20.28 5.19 12.71
C SER A 38 21.01 5.60 11.42
N PRO A 39 21.85 6.65 11.40
CA PRO A 39 22.71 6.93 10.26
C PRO A 39 23.71 5.79 10.07
N TRP A 40 23.70 5.16 8.89
CA TRP A 40 24.44 3.93 8.61
C TRP A 40 25.86 4.24 8.07
N PRO A 41 26.94 3.95 8.80
CA PRO A 41 28.29 4.18 8.29
C PRO A 41 28.62 3.15 7.19
N GLY A 42 28.95 3.64 5.99
CA GLY A 42 29.64 2.86 4.96
C GLY A 42 28.80 2.21 3.86
N TRP A 43 27.49 2.44 3.81
CA TRP A 43 26.65 1.93 2.71
C TRP A 43 26.52 2.99 1.59
N VAL A 44 26.88 2.61 0.36
CA VAL A 44 26.72 3.44 -0.84
C VAL A 44 25.60 2.81 -1.68
N PRO A 45 24.56 3.57 -2.07
CA PRO A 45 23.49 3.05 -2.91
C PRO A 45 24.06 2.56 -4.25
N PRO A 46 23.62 1.39 -4.76
CA PRO A 46 23.96 1.00 -6.12
C PRO A 46 23.39 2.04 -7.09
N ARG A 47 24.18 2.48 -8.07
CA ARG A 47 23.68 3.37 -9.13
C ARG A 47 22.52 2.65 -9.85
N PRO A 48 21.40 3.33 -10.16
CA PRO A 48 20.28 2.70 -10.84
C PRO A 48 20.76 2.03 -12.12
N SER A 49 20.67 0.70 -12.16
CA SER A 49 21.08 -0.08 -13.32
C SER A 49 20.08 0.16 -14.44
N ARG A 50 20.58 0.64 -15.59
CA ARG A 50 19.84 1.01 -16.82
C ARG A 50 19.06 -0.15 -17.51
N ARG A 51 18.70 -1.23 -16.81
CA ARG A 51 18.09 -2.44 -17.41
C ARG A 51 16.59 -2.61 -17.14
N PHE A 52 15.98 -1.72 -16.39
CA PHE A 52 14.52 -1.61 -16.33
C PHE A 52 14.19 -0.23 -16.89
N HIS A 53 13.48 -0.19 -18.02
CA HIS A 53 12.99 1.07 -18.57
C HIS A 53 12.20 1.76 -17.44
N ALA A 54 12.67 2.94 -17.04
CA ALA A 54 11.85 3.87 -16.29
C ALA A 54 10.52 3.99 -17.05
N ILE A 55 9.39 4.11 -16.34
CA ILE A 55 8.24 4.70 -17.03
C ILE A 55 8.73 6.11 -17.38
N ASP A 56 8.82 6.40 -18.68
CA ASP A 56 9.38 7.66 -19.16
C ASP A 56 8.63 8.79 -18.46
N ALA A 57 9.36 9.60 -17.68
CA ALA A 57 8.81 10.70 -16.90
C ALA A 57 8.30 11.88 -17.77
N GLY A 58 8.12 11.64 -19.08
CA GLY A 58 7.69 12.60 -20.09
C GLY A 58 6.54 12.12 -20.98
N GLY A 59 5.86 11.02 -20.62
CA GLY A 59 4.66 10.52 -21.30
C GLY A 59 3.41 10.62 -20.44
N ASP A 60 2.24 10.49 -21.06
CA ASP A 60 0.95 10.39 -20.38
C ASP A 60 0.94 9.27 -19.33
N VAL A 61 0.14 9.43 -18.27
CA VAL A 61 0.03 8.44 -17.19
C VAL A 61 -0.49 7.09 -17.73
N GLN A 62 0.27 6.02 -17.51
CA GLN A 62 -0.15 4.67 -17.90
C GLN A 62 -1.31 4.17 -17.05
N LEU A 63 -2.37 3.69 -17.67
CA LEU A 63 -3.43 2.94 -17.00
C LEU A 63 -2.93 1.52 -16.72
N ILE A 64 -2.92 1.12 -15.44
CA ILE A 64 -2.45 -0.19 -14.98
C ILE A 64 -3.66 -0.95 -14.42
N PRO A 65 -4.18 -1.97 -15.12
CA PRO A 65 -5.24 -2.83 -14.59
C PRO A 65 -4.81 -3.51 -13.30
N SER A 66 -5.76 -3.72 -12.38
CA SER A 66 -5.54 -4.52 -11.18
C SER A 66 -6.44 -5.76 -11.11
N MET A 67 -5.93 -6.79 -10.45
CA MET A 67 -6.64 -8.04 -10.20
C MET A 67 -6.34 -8.53 -8.78
N ASP A 68 -7.37 -8.63 -7.95
CA ASP A 68 -7.24 -9.18 -6.60
C ASP A 68 -7.77 -10.61 -6.58
N LEU A 69 -7.01 -11.55 -6.02
CA LEU A 69 -7.44 -12.93 -5.81
C LEU A 69 -7.57 -13.25 -4.33
N MET A 70 -8.64 -13.95 -3.98
CA MET A 70 -8.84 -14.57 -2.68
C MET A 70 -9.42 -15.96 -2.90
N ARG A 71 -8.79 -17.00 -2.32
CA ARG A 71 -9.19 -18.41 -2.49
C ARG A 71 -9.28 -18.83 -3.96
N GLY A 72 -8.34 -18.37 -4.78
CA GLY A 72 -8.25 -18.68 -6.22
C GLY A 72 -9.30 -17.98 -7.09
N ARG A 73 -10.08 -17.05 -6.54
CA ARG A 73 -11.17 -16.39 -7.26
C ARG A 73 -10.95 -14.89 -7.34
N LEU A 74 -11.35 -14.29 -8.47
CA LEU A 74 -11.46 -12.86 -8.64
C LEU A 74 -12.39 -12.28 -7.59
N VAL A 75 -11.92 -11.26 -6.89
CA VAL A 75 -12.68 -10.62 -5.82
C VAL A 75 -12.45 -9.12 -5.81
N ARG A 76 -13.40 -8.38 -5.27
CA ARG A 76 -13.21 -6.99 -4.82
C ARG A 76 -13.64 -6.88 -3.38
N LEU A 77 -12.80 -6.26 -2.56
CA LEU A 77 -13.14 -5.90 -1.19
C LEU A 77 -13.60 -4.44 -1.14
N ARG A 78 -14.73 -4.18 -0.47
CA ARG A 78 -15.14 -2.80 -0.19
C ARG A 78 -14.32 -2.27 1.00
N HIS A 79 -13.55 -1.21 0.79
CA HIS A 79 -12.64 -0.63 1.78
C HIS A 79 -11.66 -1.64 2.40
N GLY A 80 -11.26 -2.66 1.63
CA GLY A 80 -10.35 -3.71 2.11
C GLY A 80 -10.97 -4.71 3.09
N ASP A 81 -12.29 -4.69 3.34
CA ASP A 81 -12.96 -5.60 4.28
C ASP A 81 -13.32 -6.95 3.62
N PRO A 82 -12.74 -8.09 4.07
CA PRO A 82 -13.05 -9.43 3.56
C PRO A 82 -14.51 -9.84 3.72
N LYS A 83 -15.21 -9.27 4.71
CA LYS A 83 -16.64 -9.56 4.94
C LYS A 83 -17.54 -8.88 3.91
N GLN A 84 -17.02 -7.87 3.22
CA GLN A 84 -17.69 -7.16 2.13
C GLN A 84 -17.05 -7.52 0.78
N ALA A 85 -16.75 -8.81 0.60
CA ALA A 85 -16.19 -9.36 -0.64
C ALA A 85 -17.27 -9.56 -1.70
N THR A 86 -17.01 -9.06 -2.90
CA THR A 86 -17.79 -9.38 -4.12
C THR A 86 -16.92 -10.27 -5.00
N PHE A 87 -17.36 -11.50 -5.26
CA PHE A 87 -16.65 -12.41 -6.15
C PHE A 87 -17.21 -12.30 -7.56
N TYR A 88 -16.33 -12.35 -8.55
CA TYR A 88 -16.71 -12.35 -9.96
C TYR A 88 -16.72 -13.78 -10.51
N ASP A 89 -17.70 -14.07 -11.36
CA ASP A 89 -17.82 -15.36 -12.05
C ASP A 89 -17.04 -15.33 -13.38
N LEU A 90 -15.73 -15.11 -13.25
CA LEU A 90 -14.78 -15.03 -14.36
C LEU A 90 -13.46 -15.67 -13.86
N SER A 91 -12.80 -16.46 -14.71
CA SER A 91 -11.50 -17.02 -14.32
C SER A 91 -10.42 -15.93 -14.34
N PRO A 92 -9.41 -16.00 -13.46
CA PRO A 92 -8.28 -15.09 -13.49
C PRO A 92 -7.60 -15.05 -14.87
N GLU A 93 -7.45 -16.20 -15.52
CA GLU A 93 -6.83 -16.31 -16.84
C GLU A 93 -7.65 -15.60 -17.91
N ALA A 94 -8.99 -15.76 -17.91
CA ALA A 94 -9.85 -15.09 -18.87
C ALA A 94 -9.83 -13.57 -18.69
N TRP A 95 -9.75 -13.09 -17.44
CA TRP A 95 -9.58 -11.66 -17.19
C TRP A 95 -8.25 -11.13 -17.71
N LEU A 96 -7.15 -11.85 -17.47
CA LEU A 96 -5.84 -11.48 -18.00
C LEU A 96 -5.80 -11.49 -19.54
N GLU A 97 -6.49 -12.43 -20.19
CA GLU A 97 -6.64 -12.48 -21.64
C GLU A 97 -7.36 -11.24 -22.18
N GLN A 98 -8.50 -10.86 -21.58
CA GLN A 98 -9.23 -9.66 -21.97
C GLN A 98 -8.38 -8.38 -21.82
N LEU A 99 -7.62 -8.28 -20.72
CA LEU A 99 -6.71 -7.15 -20.50
C LEU A 99 -5.55 -7.13 -21.52
N ALA A 100 -5.01 -8.30 -21.85
CA ALA A 100 -3.95 -8.43 -22.85
C ALA A 100 -4.43 -7.99 -24.24
N GLU A 101 -5.62 -8.42 -24.65
CA GLU A 101 -6.27 -8.05 -25.92
C GLU A 101 -6.58 -6.55 -26.00
N ALA A 102 -7.00 -5.97 -24.87
CA ALA A 102 -7.24 -4.54 -24.72
C ALA A 102 -5.96 -3.69 -24.78
N GLY A 103 -4.77 -4.31 -24.70
CA GLY A 103 -3.48 -3.63 -24.87
C GLY A 103 -2.68 -3.44 -23.59
N ALA A 104 -3.08 -4.04 -22.46
CA ALA A 104 -2.35 -3.91 -21.20
C ALA A 104 -0.87 -4.34 -21.35
N ARG A 105 0.04 -3.46 -20.91
CA ARG A 105 1.49 -3.74 -20.85
C ARG A 105 2.00 -3.99 -19.44
N ARG A 106 1.20 -3.60 -18.44
CA ARG A 106 1.49 -3.82 -17.03
C ARG A 106 0.21 -4.16 -16.28
N ILE A 107 0.25 -5.13 -15.38
CA ILE A 107 -0.90 -5.52 -14.55
C ILE A 107 -0.47 -5.64 -13.09
N HIS A 108 -1.26 -5.04 -12.20
CA HIS A 108 -1.10 -5.18 -10.76
C HIS A 108 -1.90 -6.36 -10.22
N LEU A 109 -1.23 -7.25 -9.50
CA LEU A 109 -1.82 -8.44 -8.91
C LEU A 109 -1.75 -8.34 -7.39
N VAL A 110 -2.85 -8.68 -6.71
CA VAL A 110 -2.90 -8.72 -5.25
C VAL A 110 -3.33 -10.09 -4.76
N ASP A 111 -2.44 -10.75 -4.03
CA ASP A 111 -2.75 -11.97 -3.27
C ASP A 111 -3.35 -11.61 -1.91
N LEU A 112 -4.67 -11.66 -1.80
CA LEU A 112 -5.36 -11.31 -0.55
C LEU A 112 -5.19 -12.40 0.52
N ASP A 113 -5.09 -13.68 0.14
CA ASP A 113 -4.80 -14.75 1.11
C ASP A 113 -3.45 -14.51 1.78
N GLY A 114 -2.42 -14.22 0.97
CA GLY A 114 -1.10 -13.79 1.43
C GLY A 114 -1.15 -12.52 2.29
N ALA A 115 -1.91 -11.51 1.85
CA ALA A 115 -2.09 -10.26 2.60
C ALA A 115 -2.72 -10.51 3.99
N PHE A 116 -3.63 -11.47 4.12
CA PHE A 116 -4.24 -11.86 5.39
C PHE A 116 -3.47 -12.94 6.18
N GLY A 117 -2.27 -13.31 5.73
CA GLY A 117 -1.36 -14.18 6.50
C GLY A 117 -1.44 -15.67 6.15
N GLN A 118 -2.22 -16.04 5.14
CA GLN A 118 -2.22 -17.39 4.59
C GLN A 118 -1.03 -17.58 3.62
N PRO A 119 -0.70 -18.83 3.25
CA PRO A 119 0.25 -19.08 2.16
C PRO A 119 -0.20 -18.39 0.86
N ARG A 120 0.77 -17.93 0.07
CA ARG A 120 0.48 -17.31 -1.23
C ARG A 120 -0.16 -18.31 -2.19
N GLN A 121 -1.06 -17.81 -3.03
CA GLN A 121 -1.81 -18.58 -3.98
C GLN A 121 -0.93 -19.00 -5.16
N GLY A 122 -0.85 -20.30 -5.44
CA GLY A 122 -0.10 -20.85 -6.57
C GLY A 122 -0.63 -20.40 -7.94
N ALA A 123 -1.88 -19.93 -8.02
CA ALA A 123 -2.51 -19.45 -9.25
C ALA A 123 -1.70 -18.36 -9.96
N PHE A 124 -0.99 -17.52 -9.22
CA PHE A 124 -0.17 -16.46 -9.81
C PHE A 124 1.04 -16.98 -10.59
N THR A 125 1.64 -18.10 -10.16
CA THR A 125 2.99 -18.52 -10.59
C THR A 125 3.16 -18.70 -12.10
N GLY A 126 2.09 -19.01 -12.83
CA GLY A 126 2.14 -19.23 -14.29
C GLY A 126 1.95 -17.97 -15.15
N PHE A 127 1.50 -16.85 -14.58
CA PHE A 127 1.10 -15.68 -15.39
C PHE A 127 2.26 -15.02 -16.15
N PRO A 128 3.44 -14.77 -15.56
CA PRO A 128 4.55 -14.17 -16.31
C PRO A 128 4.99 -15.01 -17.52
N ALA A 129 4.98 -16.34 -17.38
CA ALA A 129 5.31 -17.26 -18.46
C ALA A 129 4.22 -17.29 -19.56
N ARG A 130 2.94 -17.24 -19.16
CA ARG A 130 1.80 -17.25 -20.09
C ARG A 130 1.65 -15.95 -20.88
N PHE A 131 1.97 -14.80 -20.27
CA PHE A 131 1.81 -13.47 -20.87
C PHE A 131 3.13 -12.70 -20.92
N PRO A 132 4.11 -13.13 -21.74
CA PRO A 132 5.48 -12.58 -21.72
C PRO A 132 5.57 -11.10 -22.15
N ALA A 133 4.54 -10.58 -22.83
CA ALA A 133 4.43 -9.18 -23.22
C ALA A 133 3.94 -8.25 -22.08
N ILE A 134 3.51 -8.82 -20.96
CA ILE A 134 2.96 -8.08 -19.82
C ILE A 134 3.96 -8.11 -18.67
N ARG A 135 4.22 -6.95 -18.07
CA ARG A 135 4.91 -6.85 -16.79
C ARG A 135 3.91 -7.01 -15.65
N PHE A 136 4.14 -7.97 -14.79
CA PHE A 136 3.29 -8.18 -13.62
C PHE A 136 3.96 -7.63 -12.37
N GLN A 137 3.20 -6.88 -11.59
CA GLN A 137 3.62 -6.43 -10.26
C GLN A 137 2.74 -7.11 -9.20
N LEU A 138 3.35 -7.98 -8.39
CA LEU A 138 2.65 -8.83 -7.42
C LEU A 138 2.81 -8.27 -6.00
N GLY A 139 1.68 -7.97 -5.37
CA GLY A 139 1.58 -7.63 -3.95
C GLY A 139 0.82 -8.71 -3.17
N GLY A 140 0.85 -8.58 -1.84
CA GLY A 140 0.16 -9.50 -0.92
C GLY A 140 1.09 -10.55 -0.32
N GLY A 141 1.32 -10.45 0.99
CA GLY A 141 2.07 -11.46 1.75
C GLY A 141 3.59 -11.47 1.58
N LEU A 142 4.19 -10.47 0.90
CA LEU A 142 5.65 -10.33 0.76
C LEU A 142 6.30 -9.77 2.05
N ARG A 143 6.34 -10.60 3.10
CA ARG A 143 6.81 -10.22 4.46
C ARG A 143 8.27 -10.55 4.75
N SER A 144 9.00 -11.12 3.79
CA SER A 144 10.41 -11.47 3.99
C SER A 144 11.19 -11.30 2.69
N ARG A 145 12.51 -11.14 2.83
CA ARG A 145 13.43 -11.10 1.68
C ARG A 145 13.32 -12.35 0.81
N ALA A 146 13.16 -13.53 1.43
CA ALA A 146 12.99 -14.79 0.71
C ALA A 146 11.71 -14.79 -0.14
N ALA A 147 10.59 -14.32 0.43
CA ALA A 147 9.33 -14.20 -0.30
C ALA A 147 9.42 -13.22 -1.47
N ILE A 148 10.14 -12.11 -1.30
CA ILE A 148 10.38 -11.15 -2.38
C ILE A 148 11.23 -11.79 -3.47
N GLN A 149 12.34 -12.45 -3.12
CA GLN A 149 13.22 -13.10 -4.10
C GLN A 149 12.46 -14.16 -4.90
N GLU A 150 11.63 -14.96 -4.26
CA GLU A 150 10.79 -15.96 -4.93
C GLU A 150 9.85 -15.32 -5.98
N ALA A 151 9.22 -14.18 -5.66
CA ALA A 151 8.40 -13.46 -6.62
C ALA A 151 9.24 -12.92 -7.80
N LEU A 152 10.42 -12.37 -7.53
CA LEU A 152 11.33 -11.89 -8.57
C LEU A 152 11.80 -13.03 -9.49
N ASP A 153 12.13 -14.19 -8.93
CA ASP A 153 12.60 -15.37 -9.67
C ASP A 153 11.51 -15.94 -10.59
N LEU A 154 10.24 -15.77 -10.22
CA LEU A 154 9.07 -16.09 -11.06
C LEU A 154 8.79 -15.06 -12.16
N GLY A 155 9.53 -13.94 -12.19
CA GLY A 155 9.40 -12.89 -13.21
C GLY A 155 8.44 -11.75 -12.83
N PHE A 156 8.06 -11.63 -11.55
CA PHE A 156 7.27 -10.50 -11.07
C PHE A 156 8.17 -9.32 -10.67
N GLU A 157 7.60 -8.11 -10.75
CA GLU A 157 7.99 -7.02 -9.87
C GLU A 157 7.32 -7.21 -8.51
N ALA A 158 8.03 -6.97 -7.41
CA ALA A 158 7.51 -7.15 -6.07
C ALA A 158 6.90 -5.85 -5.52
N VAL A 159 5.62 -5.90 -5.15
CA VAL A 159 4.93 -4.80 -4.47
C VAL A 159 4.95 -5.04 -2.96
N VAL A 160 5.73 -4.25 -2.23
CA VAL A 160 6.03 -4.48 -0.81
C VAL A 160 5.44 -3.36 0.04
N GLY A 161 4.46 -3.72 0.89
CA GLY A 161 3.81 -2.78 1.83
C GLY A 161 4.46 -2.81 3.21
N THR A 162 3.81 -3.50 4.18
CA THR A 162 4.23 -3.54 5.60
C THR A 162 5.74 -3.68 5.82
N LEU A 163 6.43 -4.59 5.12
CA LEU A 163 7.87 -4.79 5.31
C LEU A 163 8.69 -3.56 4.89
N ALA A 164 8.31 -2.89 3.80
CA ALA A 164 8.97 -1.67 3.32
C ALA A 164 8.81 -0.50 4.29
N VAL A 165 7.69 -0.47 5.02
CA VAL A 165 7.37 0.60 5.99
C VAL A 165 8.02 0.34 7.35
N GLU A 166 7.91 -0.89 7.86
CA GLU A 166 8.31 -1.21 9.23
C GLU A 166 9.78 -1.62 9.34
N GLN A 167 10.34 -2.22 8.29
CA GLN A 167 11.71 -2.72 8.26
C GLN A 167 12.36 -2.46 6.88
N PRO A 168 12.46 -1.20 6.41
CA PRO A 168 12.98 -0.87 5.07
C PRO A 168 14.37 -1.46 4.80
N THR A 169 15.21 -1.59 5.82
CA THR A 169 16.55 -2.17 5.72
C THR A 169 16.56 -3.65 5.29
N ALA A 170 15.46 -4.38 5.49
CA ALA A 170 15.31 -5.76 5.00
C ALA A 170 15.37 -5.83 3.46
N LEU A 171 15.06 -4.73 2.77
CA LEU A 171 15.11 -4.63 1.32
C LEU A 171 16.53 -4.37 0.78
N ARG A 172 17.50 -4.03 1.65
CA ARG A 172 18.85 -3.64 1.22
C ARG A 172 19.48 -4.66 0.27
N GLY A 173 19.95 -4.17 -0.86
CA GLY A 173 20.63 -4.96 -1.89
C GLY A 173 19.70 -5.78 -2.79
N LEU A 174 18.38 -5.66 -2.65
CA LEU A 174 17.44 -6.11 -3.67
C LEU A 174 17.47 -5.16 -4.89
N PRO A 175 17.13 -5.64 -6.09
CA PRO A 175 17.14 -4.82 -7.30
C PRO A 175 16.03 -3.76 -7.23
N GLY A 176 16.39 -2.50 -6.96
CA GLY A 176 15.45 -1.40 -6.77
C GLY A 176 14.44 -1.23 -7.90
N GLY A 177 14.87 -1.42 -9.16
CA GLY A 177 13.99 -1.33 -10.33
C GLY A 177 12.84 -2.35 -10.37
N CYS A 178 12.92 -3.43 -9.58
CA CYS A 178 11.89 -4.47 -9.48
C CYS A 178 11.05 -4.39 -8.20
N ILE A 179 11.30 -3.42 -7.32
CA ILE A 179 10.55 -3.24 -6.07
C ILE A 179 9.68 -2.00 -6.19
N VAL A 180 8.39 -2.16 -5.89
CA VAL A 180 7.43 -1.06 -5.76
C VAL A 180 7.00 -1.00 -4.29
N ALA A 181 7.25 0.12 -3.61
CA ALA A 181 6.77 0.32 -2.26
C ALA A 181 5.26 0.60 -2.27
N ALA A 182 4.46 -0.23 -1.61
CA ALA A 182 3.04 0.08 -1.39
C ALA A 182 2.92 1.02 -0.19
N LEU A 183 2.57 2.27 -0.48
CA LEU A 183 2.43 3.36 0.47
C LEU A 183 0.95 3.73 0.56
N ASP A 184 0.23 2.97 1.39
CA ASP A 184 -1.17 3.24 1.66
C ASP A 184 -1.29 4.39 2.66
N LEU A 185 -1.95 5.48 2.27
CA LEU A 185 -2.05 6.71 3.06
C LEU A 185 -3.46 6.93 3.58
N LYS A 186 -3.53 7.29 4.87
CA LYS A 186 -4.73 7.83 5.52
C LYS A 186 -4.39 9.21 6.09
N GLY A 187 -4.77 10.26 5.36
CA GLY A 187 -4.27 11.61 5.67
C GLY A 187 -2.76 11.69 5.43
N ASP A 188 -2.02 12.15 6.42
CA ASP A 188 -0.55 12.29 6.37
C ASP A 188 0.20 11.04 6.85
N ARG A 189 -0.49 9.94 7.14
CA ARG A 189 0.10 8.72 7.72
C ARG A 189 0.03 7.53 6.78
N VAL A 190 1.18 6.87 6.60
CA VAL A 190 1.22 5.52 6.04
C VAL A 190 0.55 4.55 7.01
N VAL A 191 -0.33 3.70 6.48
CA VAL A 191 -0.97 2.60 7.19
C VAL A 191 -0.44 1.26 6.68
N THR A 192 -0.26 0.31 7.58
CA THR A 192 0.23 -1.05 7.29
C THR A 192 -0.83 -2.09 7.67
N HIS A 193 -0.51 -3.37 7.45
CA HIS A 193 -1.36 -4.50 7.84
C HIS A 193 -2.75 -4.47 7.20
N GLY A 194 -2.82 -4.16 5.89
CA GLY A 194 -4.10 -4.05 5.18
C GLY A 194 -4.97 -2.91 5.70
N TRP A 195 -4.35 -1.75 5.92
CA TRP A 195 -4.98 -0.49 6.35
C TRP A 195 -5.48 -0.46 7.81
N GLN A 196 -5.14 -1.48 8.60
CA GLN A 196 -5.62 -1.63 9.96
C GLN A 196 -4.78 -0.88 10.99
N SER A 197 -3.50 -0.64 10.70
CA SER A 197 -2.57 -0.10 11.69
C SER A 197 -1.84 1.12 11.13
N PRO A 198 -1.93 2.31 11.76
CA PRO A 198 -1.08 3.42 11.39
C PRO A 198 0.38 3.07 11.68
N SER A 199 1.28 3.47 10.78
CA SER A 199 2.72 3.35 11.02
C SER A 199 3.11 4.16 12.26
N VAL A 200 4.04 3.60 13.04
CA VAL A 200 4.61 4.29 14.21
C VAL A 200 5.57 5.41 13.76
N CYS A 201 6.20 5.27 12.60
CA CYS A 201 7.13 6.27 12.05
C CYS A 201 6.36 7.34 11.27
N ALA A 202 6.95 8.53 11.10
CA ALA A 202 6.40 9.53 10.19
C ALA A 202 6.53 9.04 8.74
N SER A 203 5.57 9.41 7.88
CA SER A 203 5.58 8.99 6.47
C SER A 203 6.84 9.48 5.76
N THR A 204 7.28 10.70 6.03
CA THR A 204 8.52 11.28 5.48
C THR A 204 9.77 10.48 5.89
N ASP A 205 9.84 9.96 7.12
CA ASP A 205 10.98 9.15 7.56
C ASP A 205 11.02 7.81 6.80
N VAL A 206 9.86 7.24 6.50
CA VAL A 206 9.73 6.02 5.68
C VAL A 206 10.18 6.31 4.25
N PHE A 207 9.74 7.44 3.70
CA PHE A 207 10.09 7.88 2.34
C PHE A 207 11.60 8.07 2.19
N GLU A 208 12.23 8.84 3.10
CA GLU A 208 13.67 9.07 3.09
C GLU A 208 14.45 7.77 3.20
N ALA A 209 14.02 6.84 4.07
CA ALA A 209 14.67 5.55 4.22
C ALA A 209 14.63 4.72 2.92
N LEU A 210 13.48 4.67 2.24
CA LEU A 210 13.32 3.94 0.98
C LEU A 210 14.15 4.54 -0.15
N LEU A 211 14.09 5.87 -0.32
CA LEU A 211 14.85 6.59 -1.34
C LEU A 211 16.35 6.46 -1.12
N THR A 212 16.79 6.59 0.14
CA THR A 212 18.19 6.34 0.52
C THR A 212 18.62 4.95 0.07
N LEU A 213 17.77 3.94 0.30
CA LEU A 213 18.04 2.55 -0.09
C LEU A 213 17.99 2.29 -1.61
N GLY A 214 17.62 3.29 -2.42
CA GLY A 214 17.51 3.20 -3.87
C GLY A 214 16.17 2.64 -4.37
N PHE A 215 15.12 2.74 -3.54
CA PHE A 215 13.75 2.36 -3.90
C PHE A 215 12.93 3.63 -4.15
N ASP A 216 12.77 3.98 -5.42
CA ASP A 216 12.12 5.21 -5.89
C ASP A 216 10.76 4.96 -6.57
N ARG A 217 10.29 3.72 -6.64
CA ARG A 217 8.97 3.39 -7.18
C ARG A 217 7.95 3.20 -6.07
N ALA A 218 6.82 3.88 -6.16
CA ALA A 218 5.74 3.78 -5.18
C ALA A 218 4.39 3.48 -5.83
N LEU A 219 3.63 2.59 -5.22
CA LEU A 219 2.19 2.45 -5.41
C LEU A 219 1.54 3.19 -4.25
N VAL A 220 0.82 4.27 -4.55
CA VAL A 220 0.25 5.15 -3.52
C VAL A 220 -1.27 4.99 -3.53
N THR A 221 -1.81 4.45 -2.45
CA THR A 221 -3.27 4.31 -2.28
C THR A 221 -3.77 5.35 -1.29
N ASP A 222 -4.70 6.20 -1.69
CA ASP A 222 -5.53 6.93 -0.72
C ASP A 222 -6.64 5.99 -0.24
N VAL A 223 -6.48 5.46 0.97
CA VAL A 223 -7.39 4.43 1.50
C VAL A 223 -8.82 4.97 1.71
N SER A 224 -8.99 6.30 1.79
CA SER A 224 -10.32 6.92 1.92
C SER A 224 -11.11 6.89 0.61
N ARG A 225 -10.42 6.77 -0.54
CA ARG A 225 -11.02 6.77 -1.88
C ARG A 225 -11.06 5.40 -2.54
N ASP A 226 -10.32 4.41 -2.06
CA ASP A 226 -10.27 3.11 -2.73
C ASP A 226 -11.65 2.43 -2.84
N GLY A 227 -11.93 1.90 -4.04
CA GLY A 227 -13.19 1.22 -4.38
C GLY A 227 -14.43 2.11 -4.45
N THR A 228 -14.31 3.43 -4.24
CA THR A 228 -15.44 4.36 -4.19
C THR A 228 -15.90 4.89 -5.55
N LEU A 229 -15.05 4.84 -6.58
CA LEU A 229 -15.26 5.52 -7.88
C LEU A 229 -15.51 7.04 -7.74
N ALA A 230 -14.93 7.66 -6.72
CA ALA A 230 -15.07 9.09 -6.44
C ALA A 230 -13.95 9.97 -7.03
N GLY A 231 -13.04 9.40 -7.81
CA GLY A 231 -11.83 10.03 -8.35
C GLY A 231 -10.56 9.66 -7.56
N PRO A 232 -9.36 9.83 -8.16
CA PRO A 232 -8.07 9.44 -7.58
C PRO A 232 -7.61 10.32 -6.42
N GLY A 233 -6.78 9.78 -5.52
CA GLY A 233 -6.13 10.53 -4.44
C GLY A 233 -5.02 11.47 -4.91
N LEU A 234 -5.36 12.56 -5.61
CA LEU A 234 -4.40 13.49 -6.22
C LEU A 234 -3.41 14.10 -5.22
N GLU A 235 -3.87 14.53 -4.05
CA GLU A 235 -3.01 15.14 -3.03
C GLU A 235 -1.98 14.16 -2.48
N ALA A 236 -2.42 12.93 -2.18
CA ALA A 236 -1.55 11.85 -1.73
C ALA A 236 -0.49 11.49 -2.78
N ALA A 237 -0.91 11.34 -4.05
CA ALA A 237 0.00 11.04 -5.15
C ALA A 237 1.02 12.17 -5.37
N ALA A 238 0.57 13.43 -5.40
CA ALA A 238 1.42 14.60 -5.58
C ALA A 238 2.43 14.76 -4.44
N TRP A 239 2.01 14.50 -3.20
CA TRP A 239 2.90 14.58 -2.05
C TRP A 239 4.02 13.57 -2.14
N VAL A 240 3.70 12.29 -2.35
CA VAL A 240 4.72 11.23 -2.46
C VAL A 240 5.62 11.46 -3.67
N ALA A 241 5.08 11.89 -4.81
CA ALA A 241 5.87 12.20 -5.99
C ALA A 241 6.87 13.35 -5.74
N LYS A 242 6.47 14.38 -5.00
CA LYS A 242 7.33 15.52 -4.63
C LYS A 242 8.54 15.10 -3.77
N GLU A 243 8.41 14.03 -3.00
CA GLU A 243 9.52 13.48 -2.20
C GLU A 243 10.56 12.75 -3.08
N GLY A 244 10.25 12.49 -4.36
CA GLY A 244 11.19 11.93 -5.33
C GLY A 244 10.80 10.55 -5.88
N PHE A 245 9.58 10.07 -5.60
CA PHE A 245 9.11 8.79 -6.11
C PHE A 245 8.50 8.90 -7.52
N GLN A 246 8.67 7.83 -8.30
CA GLN A 246 7.82 7.50 -9.45
C GLN A 246 6.53 6.82 -8.94
N VAL A 247 5.44 7.56 -8.96
CA VAL A 247 4.17 7.18 -8.34
C VAL A 247 3.22 6.51 -9.32
N GLN A 248 2.71 5.35 -8.92
CA GLN A 248 1.49 4.75 -9.45
C GLN A 248 0.34 5.07 -8.50
N ALA A 249 -0.54 5.98 -8.89
CA ALA A 249 -1.69 6.36 -8.07
C ALA A 249 -2.72 5.22 -8.06
N SER A 250 -3.21 4.84 -6.88
CA SER A 250 -4.16 3.74 -6.71
C SER A 250 -5.37 4.20 -5.91
N GLY A 251 -6.53 3.64 -6.27
CA GLY A 251 -7.80 3.86 -5.58
C GLY A 251 -8.61 5.04 -6.11
N GLY A 252 -9.92 4.81 -6.24
CA GLY A 252 -10.90 5.86 -6.54
C GLY A 252 -11.10 6.19 -8.02
N LEU A 253 -10.24 5.74 -8.94
CA LEU A 253 -10.44 5.93 -10.39
C LEU A 253 -11.84 5.47 -10.81
N LYS A 254 -12.54 6.35 -11.53
CA LYS A 254 -13.90 6.16 -12.01
C LYS A 254 -13.94 5.94 -13.52
N ASP A 255 -13.32 6.84 -14.28
CA ASP A 255 -13.36 6.84 -15.75
C ASP A 255 -12.04 7.40 -16.32
N LEU A 256 -11.91 7.42 -17.65
CA LEU A 256 -10.68 7.88 -18.31
C LEU A 256 -10.39 9.38 -18.08
N ALA A 257 -11.38 10.20 -17.72
CA ALA A 257 -11.14 11.62 -17.47
C ALA A 257 -10.28 11.85 -16.21
N ASP A 258 -10.28 10.89 -15.28
CA ASP A 258 -9.43 10.93 -14.08
C ASP A 258 -7.92 10.83 -14.38
N LEU A 259 -7.53 10.37 -15.58
CA LEU A 259 -6.12 10.28 -15.98
C LEU A 259 -5.51 11.65 -16.29
N GLY A 260 -6.32 12.62 -16.74
CA GLY A 260 -5.85 13.97 -17.08
C GLY A 260 -5.23 14.70 -15.87
N PRO A 261 -5.96 14.84 -14.74
CA PRO A 261 -5.42 15.43 -13.52
C PRO A 261 -4.16 14.73 -13.00
N LEU A 262 -4.08 13.40 -13.10
CA LEU A 262 -2.89 12.63 -12.72
C LEU A 262 -1.70 12.93 -13.63
N SER A 263 -1.93 13.03 -14.94
CA SER A 263 -0.88 13.37 -15.93
C SER A 263 -0.30 14.77 -15.75
N GLY A 264 -1.06 15.66 -15.10
CA GLY A 264 -0.57 16.99 -14.72
C GLY A 264 0.36 17.01 -13.51
N LEU A 265 0.58 15.88 -12.82
CA LEU A 265 1.41 15.79 -11.61
C LEU A 265 2.80 15.23 -11.95
N PRO A 266 3.88 16.03 -11.83
CA PRO A 266 5.24 15.54 -12.04
C PRO A 266 5.57 14.37 -11.11
N GLY A 267 6.15 13.31 -11.67
CA GLY A 267 6.51 12.10 -10.92
C GLY A 267 5.38 11.08 -10.79
N VAL A 268 4.14 11.41 -11.17
CA VAL A 268 3.07 10.42 -11.32
C VAL A 268 3.18 9.80 -12.72
N VAL A 269 3.40 8.49 -12.76
CA VAL A 269 3.73 7.74 -13.98
C VAL A 269 2.69 6.68 -14.32
N GLY A 270 1.79 6.35 -13.39
CA GLY A 270 0.77 5.34 -13.59
C GLY A 270 -0.47 5.56 -12.74
N ALA A 271 -1.58 4.97 -13.15
CA ALA A 271 -2.82 4.94 -12.40
C ALA A 271 -3.39 3.52 -12.38
N ILE A 272 -3.61 2.99 -11.18
CA ILE A 272 -4.11 1.63 -10.98
C ILE A 272 -5.63 1.64 -10.96
N SER A 273 -6.23 0.80 -11.81
CA SER A 273 -7.68 0.64 -11.90
C SER A 273 -8.06 -0.83 -11.86
N GLY A 274 -8.88 -1.23 -10.89
CA GLY A 274 -9.47 -2.57 -10.83
C GLY A 274 -10.96 -2.50 -11.13
N LYS A 275 -11.70 -1.92 -10.18
CA LYS A 275 -13.18 -1.86 -10.22
C LYS A 275 -13.72 -1.18 -11.46
N ALA A 276 -13.17 -0.04 -11.88
CA ALA A 276 -13.71 0.70 -13.03
C ALA A 276 -13.55 -0.06 -14.36
N LEU A 277 -12.47 -0.83 -14.52
CA LEU A 277 -12.28 -1.71 -15.69
C LEU A 277 -13.19 -2.94 -15.60
N MET A 278 -13.21 -3.62 -14.45
CA MET A 278 -13.99 -4.85 -14.24
C MET A 278 -15.50 -4.62 -14.38
N GLU A 279 -16.01 -3.47 -13.90
CA GLU A 279 -17.43 -3.11 -13.95
C GLU A 279 -17.80 -2.26 -15.18
N GLY A 280 -16.86 -2.06 -16.12
CA GLY A 280 -17.13 -1.41 -17.41
C GLY A 280 -17.31 0.11 -17.39
N PHE A 281 -16.97 0.79 -16.29
CA PHE A 281 -16.91 2.26 -16.26
C PHE A 281 -15.80 2.82 -17.15
N ILE A 282 -14.71 2.05 -17.31
CA ILE A 282 -13.70 2.24 -18.34
C ILE A 282 -13.85 1.07 -19.32
N PRO A 283 -14.47 1.27 -20.49
CA PRO A 283 -14.69 0.20 -21.47
C PRO A 283 -13.36 -0.28 -22.09
N LEU A 284 -13.15 -1.60 -22.14
CA LEU A 284 -11.92 -2.19 -22.72
C LEU A 284 -11.84 -2.06 -24.25
N ASP A 285 -12.99 -1.87 -24.91
CA ASP A 285 -13.10 -1.71 -26.37
C ASP A 285 -12.93 -0.26 -26.84
N ASP A 286 -12.85 0.71 -25.92
CA ASP A 286 -12.58 2.11 -26.24
C ASP A 286 -11.10 2.29 -26.69
N PRO A 287 -10.84 2.86 -27.88
CA PRO A 287 -9.47 3.11 -28.36
C PRO A 287 -8.63 3.96 -27.40
N ARG A 288 -9.25 4.85 -26.62
CA ARG A 288 -8.57 5.67 -25.61
C ARG A 288 -8.12 4.83 -24.43
N THR A 289 -8.90 3.82 -24.04
CA THR A 289 -8.49 2.84 -23.03
C THR A 289 -7.26 2.09 -23.50
N ARG A 290 -7.25 1.61 -24.76
CA ARG A 290 -6.08 0.94 -25.35
C ARG A 290 -4.83 1.82 -25.29
N ALA A 291 -4.92 3.08 -25.73
CA ALA A 291 -3.79 4.01 -25.69
C ALA A 291 -3.26 4.22 -24.26
N ALA A 292 -4.14 4.39 -23.29
CA ALA A 292 -3.77 4.55 -21.89
C ALA A 292 -3.12 3.27 -21.30
N LEU A 293 -3.60 2.08 -21.67
CA LEU A 293 -3.06 0.79 -21.24
C LEU A 293 -1.66 0.51 -21.84
N GLU A 294 -1.45 0.90 -23.09
CA GLU A 294 -0.17 0.76 -23.78
C GLU A 294 0.91 1.68 -23.18
N GLY A 295 0.50 2.79 -22.54
CA GLY A 295 1.36 3.63 -21.71
C GLY A 295 2.05 4.78 -22.44
N GLY A 296 1.41 5.34 -23.49
CA GLY A 296 1.96 6.43 -24.29
C GLY A 296 3.14 5.99 -25.16
N ALA A 297 2.88 5.79 -26.46
CA ALA A 297 3.89 5.49 -27.48
C ALA A 297 4.50 6.77 -28.08
#